data_AF-A0A3D2DM16-F1
#
_entry.id   AF-A0A3D2DM16-F1
#
_cell.length_a   1.000
_cell.length_b   1.000
_cell.length_c   1.000
_cell.angle_alpha   90.00
_cell.angle_beta   90.00
_cell.angle_gamma   90.00
#
_symmetry.space_group_name_H-M   'P 1'
#
loop_
_entity.id
_entity.type
_entity.pdbx_description
1 polymer ?
#
loop_
_entity_poly.entity_id
_entity_poly.type
_entity_poly.pdbx_seq_one_letter_code
_entity_poly.pdbx_strand_id
1 'polypeptide(L)'
;MIEEKDKRKFMVGGYEFTSKEDAQIAKDELNAIKYVSSKTNSNDPKQVYSLYNKIIERKLFSTQIGMNYLKSLQTFLYKSSEIPNDKIQPIPINTDTQDEINIRRERSEFKSELRDLSIKVARYKNNFTRVMIINVILVIIIVAMFIILNTSSNPNIINYEVNLQNKYAQWQEQLQSQEQSLNARENELNNRK
;
A
#
# COMPACT_ATOMS: atom_id res chain seq x y z
N MET A 1 -37.35 36.52 16.28
CA MET A 1 -36.36 37.61 16.31
C MET A 1 -34.99 36.97 16.31
N ILE A 2 -34.32 36.96 15.16
CA ILE A 2 -32.96 36.42 15.02
C ILE A 2 -32.05 37.63 15.16
N GLU A 3 -31.29 37.69 16.25
CA GLU A 3 -30.26 38.72 16.43
C GLU A 3 -29.20 38.53 15.34
N GLU A 4 -29.22 39.41 14.33
CA GLU A 4 -28.04 39.73 13.52
C GLU A 4 -26.98 40.33 14.45
N LYS A 5 -26.21 39.46 15.13
CA LYS A 5 -24.95 39.87 15.72
C LYS A 5 -24.04 40.29 14.56
N ASP A 6 -23.92 41.60 14.40
CA ASP A 6 -22.85 42.36 13.75
C ASP A 6 -21.50 41.66 13.92
N LYS A 7 -21.22 40.65 13.08
CA LYS A 7 -19.92 40.01 12.96
C LYS A 7 -19.05 41.02 12.22
N ARG A 8 -18.53 42.00 12.96
CA ARG A 8 -17.52 42.94 12.45
C ARG A 8 -16.33 42.13 11.97
N LYS A 9 -16.32 41.83 10.67
CA LYS A 9 -15.18 41.21 10.02
C LYS A 9 -14.00 42.14 10.21
N PHE A 10 -12.99 41.69 10.93
CA PHE A 10 -11.81 42.50 11.18
C PHE A 10 -10.94 42.46 9.92
N MET A 11 -11.22 43.37 8.98
CA MET A 11 -10.52 43.45 7.70
C MET A 11 -9.44 44.52 7.73
N VAL A 12 -8.21 44.14 7.36
CA VAL A 12 -7.08 45.07 7.26
C VAL A 12 -6.25 44.74 6.02
N GLY A 13 -6.00 45.73 5.17
CA GLY A 13 -5.13 45.58 3.99
C GLY A 13 -5.57 44.49 3.01
N GLY A 14 -6.86 44.16 2.96
CA GLY A 14 -7.42 43.10 2.11
C GLY A 14 -7.43 41.70 2.74
N TYR A 15 -6.95 41.54 3.98
CA TYR A 15 -7.00 40.28 4.74
C TYR A 15 -8.10 40.32 5.79
N GLU A 16 -8.76 39.19 6.01
CA GLU A 16 -9.73 38.99 7.09
C GLU A 16 -9.05 38.29 8.26
N PHE A 17 -9.17 38.87 9.46
CA PHE A 17 -8.59 38.34 10.68
C PHE A 17 -9.67 37.77 11.60
N THR A 18 -9.34 36.68 12.26
CA THR A 18 -10.22 35.98 13.21
C THR A 18 -10.31 36.69 14.56
N SER A 19 -9.23 37.38 14.97
CA SER A 19 -9.17 38.15 16.21
C SER A 19 -9.03 39.65 15.95
N LYS A 20 -9.59 40.45 16.87
CA LYS A 20 -9.40 41.90 16.90
C LYS A 20 -7.93 42.27 17.16
N GLU A 21 -7.23 41.46 17.95
CA GLU A 21 -5.81 41.66 18.28
C GLU A 21 -4.94 41.50 17.04
N ASP A 22 -5.11 40.41 16.30
CA ASP A 22 -4.38 40.16 15.04
C ASP A 22 -4.63 41.28 14.02
N ALA A 23 -5.88 41.73 13.92
CA ALA A 23 -6.25 42.85 13.05
C ALA A 23 -5.58 44.16 13.48
N GLN A 24 -5.45 44.41 14.78
CA GLN A 24 -4.78 45.60 15.28
C GLN A 24 -3.27 45.55 14.99
N ILE A 25 -2.63 44.41 15.22
CA ILE A 25 -1.22 44.20 14.85
C ILE A 25 -1.04 44.41 13.35
N ALA A 26 -1.90 43.82 12.52
CA ALA A 26 -1.85 43.97 11.07
C ALA A 26 -2.03 45.43 10.61
N LYS A 27 -2.85 46.20 11.33
CA LYS A 27 -3.04 47.64 11.07
C LYS A 27 -1.80 48.44 11.43
N ASP A 28 -1.16 48.12 12.55
CA ASP A 28 0.06 48.77 13.00
C ASP A 28 1.23 48.44 12.06
N GLU A 29 1.34 47.19 11.60
CA GLU A 29 2.29 46.78 10.56
C GLU A 29 2.06 47.54 9.25
N LEU A 30 0.81 47.65 8.79
CA LEU A 30 0.47 48.39 7.58
C LEU A 30 0.92 49.85 7.66
N ASN A 31 0.71 50.50 8.81
CA ASN A 31 1.17 51.86 9.06
C ASN A 31 2.70 51.95 9.10
N ALA A 32 3.37 51.00 9.75
CA ALA A 32 4.83 50.92 9.79
C ALA A 32 5.43 50.74 8.38
N ILE A 33 4.84 49.88 7.55
CA ILE A 33 5.23 49.71 6.14
C ILE A 33 5.07 51.02 5.37
N LYS A 34 3.93 51.71 5.52
CA LYS A 34 3.70 53.03 4.90
C LYS A 34 4.77 54.04 5.32
N TYR A 35 5.09 54.10 6.60
CA TYR A 35 6.12 54.99 7.13
C TYR A 35 7.50 54.67 6.55
N VAL A 36 7.92 53.41 6.62
CA VAL A 36 9.24 52.97 6.17
C VAL A 36 9.39 53.11 4.65
N SER A 37 8.36 52.76 3.88
CA SER A 37 8.36 52.92 2.42
C SER A 37 8.43 54.39 2.00
N SER A 38 7.82 55.31 2.75
CA SER A 38 7.94 56.74 2.49
C SER A 38 9.33 57.32 2.83
N LYS A 39 10.04 56.73 3.80
CA LYS A 39 11.36 57.19 4.24
C LYS A 39 12.52 56.56 3.47
N THR A 40 12.29 55.41 2.86
CA THR A 40 13.32 54.63 2.15
C THR A 40 13.17 54.82 0.64
N ASN A 41 14.28 55.06 -0.06
CA ASN A 41 14.23 55.11 -1.52
C ASN A 41 14.04 53.70 -2.09
N SER A 42 12.82 53.40 -2.53
CA SER A 42 12.46 52.09 -3.08
C SER A 42 13.15 51.76 -4.42
N ASN A 43 13.84 52.74 -5.02
CA ASN A 43 14.58 52.56 -6.27
C ASN A 43 16.08 52.24 -6.04
N ASP A 44 16.59 52.34 -4.81
CA ASP A 44 17.99 52.06 -4.48
C ASP A 44 18.14 50.65 -3.90
N PRO A 45 18.73 49.68 -4.65
CA PRO A 45 18.87 48.29 -4.21
C PRO A 45 19.61 48.15 -2.87
N LYS A 46 20.59 49.02 -2.57
CA LYS A 46 21.38 48.93 -1.33
C LYS A 46 20.55 49.33 -0.11
N GLN A 47 19.71 50.35 -0.25
CA GLN A 47 18.78 50.76 0.81
C GLN A 47 17.72 49.70 1.04
N VAL A 48 17.15 49.15 -0.02
CA VAL A 48 16.16 48.06 0.07
C VAL A 48 16.78 46.84 0.76
N TYR A 49 18.03 46.51 0.47
CA TYR A 49 18.74 45.39 1.11
C TYR A 49 18.99 45.61 2.59
N SER A 50 19.48 46.80 2.98
CA SER A 50 19.67 47.12 4.40
C SER A 50 18.35 47.09 5.16
N LEU A 51 17.27 47.59 4.54
CA LEU A 51 15.94 47.54 5.13
C LEU A 51 15.45 46.10 5.29
N TYR A 52 15.55 45.29 4.24
CA TYR A 52 15.12 43.90 4.22
C TYR A 52 15.78 43.09 5.35
N ASN A 53 17.11 43.16 5.45
CA ASN A 53 17.85 42.44 6.49
C ASN A 53 17.45 42.94 7.90
N LYS A 54 17.30 44.25 8.10
CA LYS A 54 16.87 44.81 9.40
C LYS A 54 15.49 44.30 9.82
N ILE A 55 14.55 44.20 8.89
CA ILE A 55 13.20 43.69 9.18
C ILE A 55 13.26 42.22 9.59
N ILE A 56 14.05 41.41 8.87
CA ILE A 56 14.22 39.97 9.16
C ILE A 56 14.90 39.76 10.52
N GLU A 57 16.04 40.42 10.76
CA GLU A 57 16.81 40.27 12.00
C GLU A 57 15.99 40.62 13.24
N ARG A 58 15.17 41.67 13.14
CA ARG A 58 14.35 42.16 14.25
C ARG A 58 12.97 41.53 14.30
N LYS A 59 12.60 40.69 13.33
CA LYS A 59 11.27 40.08 13.20
C LYS A 59 10.14 41.11 13.37
N LEU A 60 10.27 42.27 12.70
CA LEU A 60 9.34 43.39 12.88
C LEU A 60 7.92 43.10 12.38
N PHE A 61 7.79 42.11 11.51
CA PHE A 61 6.52 41.71 10.93
C PHE A 61 6.25 40.24 11.19
N SER A 62 5.06 39.94 11.70
CA SER A 62 4.55 38.60 11.93
C SER A 62 3.28 38.33 11.13
N THR A 63 2.50 39.35 10.75
CA THR A 63 1.26 39.14 10.01
C THR A 63 1.48 38.92 8.52
N GLN A 64 0.46 38.39 7.83
CA GLN A 64 0.50 38.16 6.39
C GLN A 64 0.74 39.44 5.57
N ILE A 65 0.35 40.61 6.10
CA ILE A 65 0.56 41.91 5.46
C ILE A 65 2.05 42.24 5.40
N GLY A 66 2.75 42.18 6.53
CA GLY A 66 4.17 42.47 6.58
C GLY A 66 5.02 41.41 5.88
N MET A 67 4.61 40.13 5.90
CA MET A 67 5.26 39.09 5.12
C MET A 67 5.17 39.32 3.61
N ASN A 68 4.02 39.81 3.12
CA ASN A 68 3.88 40.15 1.70
C ASN A 68 4.79 41.33 1.30
N TYR A 69 4.92 42.33 2.18
CA TYR A 69 5.86 43.43 1.95
C TYR A 69 7.32 42.95 1.94
N LEU A 70 7.72 42.09 2.88
CA LEU A 70 9.03 41.44 2.84
C LEU A 70 9.26 40.68 1.53
N LYS A 71 8.23 39.97 1.03
CA LYS A 71 8.31 39.25 -0.24
C LYS A 71 8.47 40.19 -1.44
N SER A 72 7.80 41.33 -1.44
CA SER A 72 7.96 42.33 -2.52
C SER A 72 9.37 42.94 -2.50
N LEU A 73 9.92 43.28 -1.33
CA LEU A 73 11.31 43.72 -1.18
C LEU A 73 12.29 42.64 -1.67
N GLN A 74 12.08 41.39 -1.26
CA GLN A 74 12.92 40.27 -1.71
C GLN A 74 12.87 40.11 -3.25
N THR A 75 11.69 40.24 -3.85
CA THR A 75 11.51 40.14 -5.31
C THR A 75 12.20 41.29 -6.03
N PHE A 76 12.16 42.50 -5.47
CA PHE A 76 12.90 43.64 -6.01
C PHE A 76 14.41 43.39 -5.98
N LEU A 77 14.93 42.86 -4.87
CA LEU A 77 16.35 42.51 -4.73
C LEU A 77 16.80 41.44 -5.73
N TYR A 78 15.98 40.41 -5.97
CA TYR A 78 16.29 39.39 -6.99
C TYR A 78 16.29 39.92 -8.43
N LYS A 79 15.55 41.01 -8.70
CA LYS A 79 15.55 41.65 -10.03
C LYS A 79 16.76 42.56 -10.23
N SER A 80 17.32 43.11 -9.17
CA SER A 80 18.51 43.95 -9.24
C SER A 80 19.77 43.10 -9.40
N SER A 81 20.58 43.36 -10.43
CA SER A 81 21.87 42.68 -10.63
C SER A 81 22.98 43.15 -9.68
N GLU A 82 22.72 44.19 -8.89
CA GLU A 82 23.70 44.79 -7.97
C GLU A 82 23.99 43.94 -6.72
N ILE A 83 23.08 43.03 -6.37
CA ILE A 83 23.17 42.23 -5.14
C ILE A 83 23.14 40.74 -5.51
N PRO A 84 24.17 39.97 -5.12
CA PRO A 84 24.18 38.54 -5.38
C PRO A 84 23.00 37.86 -4.69
N ASN A 85 22.27 37.02 -5.45
CA ASN A 85 21.11 36.29 -4.95
C ASN A 85 21.45 35.43 -3.71
N ASP A 86 22.66 34.88 -3.65
CA ASP A 86 23.14 34.07 -2.53
C ASP A 86 23.26 34.84 -1.20
N LYS A 87 23.31 36.18 -1.25
CA LYS A 87 23.39 37.04 -0.05
C LYS A 87 22.02 37.51 0.44
N ILE A 88 20.94 37.20 -0.26
CA ILE A 88 19.59 37.57 0.13
C ILE A 88 19.08 36.52 1.12
N GLN A 89 18.87 36.93 2.38
CA GLN A 89 18.38 36.03 3.42
C GLN A 89 17.00 35.48 3.06
N PRO A 90 16.69 34.21 3.37
CA PRO A 90 15.34 33.69 3.21
C PRO A 90 14.40 34.32 4.24
N ILE A 91 13.12 34.52 3.86
CA ILE A 91 12.08 34.98 4.78
C ILE A 91 11.73 33.81 5.71
N PRO A 92 11.85 33.96 7.05
CA PRO A 92 11.47 32.91 7.98
C PRO A 92 9.96 32.69 7.93
N ILE A 93 9.54 31.42 7.95
CA ILE A 93 8.14 31.03 8.02
C ILE A 93 7.68 31.15 9.48
N ASN A 94 6.51 31.72 9.71
CA ASN A 94 5.92 31.79 11.06
C ASN A 94 5.71 30.38 11.63
N THR A 95 5.87 30.25 12.95
CA THR A 95 5.71 28.97 13.66
C THR A 95 4.39 28.28 13.34
N ASP A 96 3.29 29.05 13.33
CA ASP A 96 1.95 28.50 13.09
C ASP A 96 1.81 27.90 11.68
N THR A 97 2.42 28.55 10.68
CA THR A 97 2.45 28.04 9.31
C THR A 97 3.38 26.84 9.18
N GLN A 98 4.50 26.82 9.91
CA GLN A 98 5.43 25.71 9.93
C GLN A 98 4.81 24.46 10.56
N ASP A 99 4.04 24.62 11.64
CA ASP A 99 3.34 23.53 12.32
C ASP A 99 2.26 22.93 11.41
N GLU A 100 1.48 23.75 10.72
CA GLU A 100 0.53 23.26 9.71
C GLU A 100 1.22 22.47 8.59
N ILE A 101 2.38 22.94 8.10
CA ILE A 101 3.16 22.25 7.06
C ILE A 101 3.65 20.90 7.59
N ASN A 102 4.13 20.84 8.83
CA ASN A 102 4.59 19.61 9.47
C ASN A 102 3.43 18.62 9.64
N ILE A 103 2.27 19.05 10.13
CA ILE A 103 1.07 18.22 10.26
C ILE A 103 0.63 17.67 8.89
N ARG A 104 0.68 18.49 7.83
CA ARG A 104 0.36 18.05 6.47
C ARG A 104 1.35 17.01 5.95
N ARG A 105 2.65 17.19 6.24
CA ARG A 105 3.71 16.24 5.89
C ARG A 105 3.51 14.91 6.63
N GLU A 106 3.30 14.94 7.94
CA GLU A 106 3.03 13.74 8.75
C GLU A 106 1.78 13.00 8.25
N ARG A 107 0.70 13.72 7.93
CA ARG A 107 -0.51 13.10 7.35
C ARG A 107 -0.23 12.46 5.99
N SER A 108 0.62 13.05 5.16
CA SER A 108 1.00 12.51 3.87
C SER A 108 1.86 11.25 4.01
N GLU A 109 2.82 11.27 4.92
CA GLU A 109 3.69 10.14 5.24
C GLU A 109 2.86 8.98 5.80
N PHE A 110 1.98 9.25 6.77
CA PHE A 110 1.06 8.26 7.32
C PHE A 110 0.16 7.62 6.26
N LYS A 111 -0.36 8.42 5.30
CA LYS A 111 -1.12 7.87 4.17
C LYS A 111 -0.28 6.99 3.26
N SER A 112 1.00 7.31 3.07
CA SER A 112 1.91 6.51 2.25
C SER A 112 2.25 5.18 2.92
N GLU A 113 2.44 5.17 4.24
CA GLU A 113 2.65 3.96 5.03
C GLU A 113 1.42 3.06 5.04
N LEU A 114 0.22 3.62 5.21
CA LEU A 114 -1.04 2.87 5.10
C LEU A 114 -1.21 2.27 3.69
N ARG A 115 -0.79 2.99 2.66
CA ARG A 115 -0.84 2.51 1.28
C ARG A 115 0.15 1.36 1.06
N ASP A 116 1.36 1.43 1.59
CA ASP A 116 2.32 0.32 1.53
C ASP A 116 1.84 -0.90 2.33
N LEU A 117 1.27 -0.67 3.52
CA LEU A 117 0.71 -1.73 4.35
C LEU A 117 -0.47 -2.43 3.67
N SER A 118 -1.37 -1.68 3.02
CA SER A 118 -2.47 -2.26 2.26
C SER A 118 -2.00 -3.04 1.02
N ILE A 119 -0.93 -2.58 0.34
CA ILE A 119 -0.28 -3.33 -0.75
C ILE A 119 0.35 -4.64 -0.23
N LYS A 120 0.97 -4.62 0.95
CA LYS A 120 1.57 -5.80 1.58
C LYS A 120 0.52 -6.82 2.00
N VAL A 121 -0.59 -6.36 2.59
CA VAL A 121 -1.74 -7.22 2.95
C VAL A 121 -2.39 -7.82 1.70
N ALA A 122 -2.54 -7.04 0.62
CA ALA A 122 -3.08 -7.52 -0.65
C ALA A 122 -2.17 -8.61 -1.28
N ARG A 123 -0.84 -8.46 -1.21
CA ARG A 123 0.11 -9.49 -1.66
C ARG A 123 0.04 -10.76 -0.81
N TYR A 124 -0.22 -10.65 0.49
CA TYR A 124 -0.29 -11.81 1.39
C TYR A 124 -1.59 -12.63 1.17
N LYS A 125 -2.71 -11.97 0.86
CA LYS A 125 -4.00 -12.63 0.57
C LYS A 125 -3.93 -13.55 -0.66
N ASN A 126 -3.18 -13.18 -1.69
CA ASN A 126 -3.05 -13.97 -2.92
C ASN A 126 -2.34 -15.33 -2.70
N ASN A 127 -1.37 -15.38 -1.79
CA ASN A 127 -0.63 -16.61 -1.48
C ASN A 127 -1.48 -17.57 -0.65
N PHE A 128 -2.30 -17.05 0.27
CA PHE A 128 -3.21 -17.89 1.06
C PHE A 128 -4.28 -18.56 0.21
N THR A 129 -4.86 -17.86 -0.77
CA THR A 129 -5.82 -18.48 -1.69
C THR A 129 -5.18 -19.62 -2.49
N ARG A 130 -3.92 -19.46 -2.91
CA ARG A 130 -3.18 -20.52 -3.61
C ARG A 130 -2.94 -21.74 -2.72
N VAL A 131 -2.50 -21.55 -1.48
CA VAL A 131 -2.28 -22.64 -0.51
C VAL A 131 -3.59 -23.32 -0.14
N MET A 132 -4.69 -22.56 0.00
CA MET A 132 -6.03 -23.08 0.27
C MET A 132 -6.53 -24.00 -0.87
N ILE A 133 -6.35 -23.59 -2.14
CA ILE A 133 -6.71 -24.42 -3.30
C ILE A 133 -5.93 -25.73 -3.31
N ILE A 134 -4.61 -25.68 -3.08
CA ILE A 134 -3.76 -26.88 -3.01
C ILE A 134 -4.22 -27.82 -1.90
N ASN A 135 -4.57 -27.27 -0.73
CA ASN A 135 -5.06 -28.06 0.40
C ASN A 135 -6.40 -28.75 0.11
N VAL A 136 -7.34 -28.06 -0.55
CA VAL A 136 -8.62 -28.66 -0.98
C VAL A 136 -8.40 -29.83 -1.94
N ILE A 137 -7.50 -29.69 -2.92
CA ILE A 137 -7.15 -30.78 -3.84
C ILE A 137 -6.55 -31.97 -3.08
N LEU A 138 -5.69 -31.72 -2.10
CA LEU A 138 -5.09 -32.76 -1.26
C LEU A 138 -6.17 -33.58 -0.51
N VAL A 139 -7.18 -32.92 0.05
CA VAL A 139 -8.30 -33.59 0.74
C VAL A 139 -9.10 -34.47 -0.22
N ILE A 140 -9.36 -34.00 -1.45
CA ILE A 140 -10.09 -34.78 -2.47
C ILE A 140 -9.34 -36.08 -2.81
N ILE A 141 -8.01 -36.04 -2.92
CA ILE A 141 -7.19 -37.23 -3.17
C ILE A 141 -7.31 -38.24 -2.02
N ILE A 142 -7.27 -37.77 -0.77
CA ILE A 142 -7.43 -38.64 0.41
C ILE A 142 -8.81 -39.31 0.42
N VAL A 143 -9.87 -38.55 0.11
CA VAL A 143 -11.24 -39.09 0.03
C VAL A 143 -11.35 -40.10 -1.11
N ALA A 144 -10.79 -39.82 -2.29
CA ALA A 144 -10.78 -40.76 -3.42
C ALA A 144 -10.04 -42.06 -3.07
N MET A 145 -8.89 -41.96 -2.39
CA MET A 145 -8.13 -43.12 -1.92
C MET A 145 -8.95 -43.94 -0.92
N PHE A 146 -9.68 -43.29 -0.02
CA PHE A 146 -10.57 -43.96 0.94
C PHE A 146 -11.75 -44.67 0.26
N ILE A 147 -12.35 -44.05 -0.77
CA ILE A 147 -13.41 -44.67 -1.57
C ILE A 147 -12.89 -45.89 -2.31
N ILE A 148 -11.71 -45.81 -2.94
CA ILE A 148 -11.09 -46.96 -3.61
C ILE A 148 -10.85 -48.08 -2.61
N LEU A 149 -10.29 -47.80 -1.45
CA LEU A 149 -10.03 -48.82 -0.42
C LEU A 149 -11.33 -49.46 0.09
N ASN A 150 -12.38 -48.67 0.31
CA ASN A 150 -13.67 -49.17 0.81
C ASN A 150 -14.49 -49.89 -0.29
N THR A 151 -14.41 -49.43 -1.54
CA THR A 151 -15.03 -50.07 -2.71
C THR A 151 -14.25 -51.29 -3.18
N SER A 152 -12.93 -51.31 -2.98
CA SER A 152 -12.12 -52.48 -3.26
C SER A 152 -12.27 -53.48 -2.12
N SER A 153 -13.40 -54.21 -2.14
CA SER A 153 -13.32 -55.64 -1.90
C SER A 153 -12.33 -56.17 -2.93
N ASN A 154 -11.04 -56.19 -2.58
CA ASN A 154 -9.89 -56.44 -3.44
C ASN A 154 -10.15 -57.67 -4.35
N PRO A 155 -10.67 -57.50 -5.59
CA PRO A 155 -11.25 -58.61 -6.33
C PRO A 155 -10.23 -59.29 -7.24
N ASN A 156 -9.01 -58.76 -7.28
CA ASN A 156 -7.95 -59.33 -8.09
C ASN A 156 -7.22 -60.44 -7.36
N ILE A 157 -6.75 -60.26 -6.12
CA ILE A 157 -5.85 -61.23 -5.48
C ILE A 157 -6.53 -62.57 -5.11
N ILE A 158 -7.75 -62.56 -4.57
CA ILE A 158 -8.46 -63.81 -4.22
C ILE A 158 -8.90 -64.58 -5.48
N ASN A 159 -9.27 -63.86 -6.55
CA ASN A 159 -9.73 -64.49 -7.79
C ASN A 159 -8.56 -65.12 -8.58
N TYR A 160 -7.35 -64.56 -8.51
CA TYR A 160 -6.17 -65.18 -9.11
C TYR A 160 -5.86 -66.55 -8.50
N GLU A 161 -5.96 -66.69 -7.17
CA GLU A 161 -5.72 -67.97 -6.50
C GLU A 161 -6.77 -69.02 -6.87
N VAL A 162 -8.06 -68.64 -6.83
CA VAL A 162 -9.17 -69.54 -7.20
C VAL A 162 -9.09 -69.95 -8.68
N ASN A 163 -8.78 -69.02 -9.57
CA ASN A 163 -8.65 -69.32 -11.01
C ASN A 163 -7.45 -70.23 -11.29
N LEU A 164 -6.34 -70.02 -10.56
CA LEU A 164 -5.17 -70.89 -10.67
C LEU A 164 -5.46 -72.31 -10.14
N GLN A 165 -6.13 -72.43 -8.99
CA GLN A 165 -6.57 -73.72 -8.44
C GLN A 165 -7.53 -74.45 -9.39
N ASN A 166 -8.50 -73.75 -9.97
CA ASN A 166 -9.43 -74.32 -10.95
C ASN A 166 -8.72 -74.86 -12.20
N LYS A 167 -7.67 -74.17 -12.68
CA LYS A 167 -6.85 -74.66 -13.80
C LYS A 167 -6.10 -75.95 -13.46
N TYR A 168 -5.55 -76.05 -12.25
CA TYR A 168 -4.89 -77.28 -11.80
C TYR A 168 -5.89 -78.43 -11.65
N ALA A 169 -7.06 -78.18 -11.06
CA ALA A 169 -8.12 -79.19 -10.95
C ALA A 169 -8.57 -79.69 -12.33
N GLN A 170 -8.76 -78.77 -13.28
CA GLN A 170 -9.13 -79.11 -14.67
C GLN A 170 -8.04 -79.91 -15.39
N TRP A 171 -6.77 -79.56 -15.20
CA TRP A 171 -5.66 -80.34 -15.75
C TRP A 171 -5.60 -81.76 -15.18
N GLN A 172 -5.89 -81.91 -13.88
CA GLN A 172 -5.87 -83.21 -13.24
C GLN A 172 -7.00 -84.12 -13.77
N GLU A 173 -8.20 -83.59 -13.97
CA GLU A 173 -9.29 -84.33 -14.63
C GLU A 173 -8.93 -84.75 -16.06
N GLN A 174 -8.30 -83.87 -16.84
CA GLN A 174 -7.86 -84.20 -18.20
C GLN A 174 -6.81 -85.31 -18.23
N LEU A 175 -5.81 -85.25 -17.35
CA LEU A 175 -4.80 -86.28 -17.23
C LEU A 175 -5.41 -87.63 -16.85
N GLN A 176 -6.30 -87.64 -15.85
CA GLN A 176 -6.98 -88.86 -15.41
C GLN A 176 -7.86 -89.45 -16.52
N SER A 177 -8.57 -88.62 -17.29
CA SER A 177 -9.36 -89.06 -18.44
C SER A 177 -8.48 -89.64 -19.55
N GLN A 178 -7.34 -89.00 -19.84
CA GLN A 178 -6.39 -89.52 -20.82
C GLN A 178 -5.79 -90.85 -20.38
N GLU A 179 -5.37 -90.97 -19.13
CA GLU A 179 -4.81 -92.21 -18.56
C GLU A 179 -5.85 -93.34 -18.57
N GLN A 180 -7.10 -93.07 -18.20
CA GLN A 180 -8.19 -94.05 -18.32
C GLN A 180 -8.40 -94.49 -19.78
N SER A 181 -8.36 -93.55 -20.73
CA SER A 181 -8.50 -93.88 -22.16
C SER A 181 -7.32 -94.71 -22.69
N LEU A 182 -6.11 -94.42 -22.22
CA LEU A 182 -4.90 -95.17 -22.58
C LEU A 182 -4.93 -96.57 -21.97
N ASN A 183 -5.25 -96.70 -20.67
CA ASN A 183 -5.40 -97.99 -20.00
C ASN A 183 -6.50 -98.85 -20.64
N ALA A 184 -7.62 -98.25 -21.06
CA ALA A 184 -8.66 -98.98 -21.79
C ALA A 184 -8.13 -99.52 -23.13
N ARG A 185 -7.41 -98.68 -23.89
CA ARG A 185 -6.76 -99.10 -25.15
C ARG A 185 -5.67 -100.15 -24.93
N GLU A 186 -4.85 -100.03 -23.89
CA GLU A 186 -3.81 -101.01 -23.55
C GLU A 186 -4.43 -102.34 -23.14
N ASN A 187 -5.50 -102.34 -22.34
CA ASN A 187 -6.23 -103.56 -21.99
C ASN A 187 -6.88 -104.21 -23.22
N GLU A 188 -7.45 -103.42 -24.14
CA GLU A 188 -7.98 -103.93 -25.41
C GLU A 188 -6.89 -104.54 -26.30
N LEU A 189 -5.70 -103.93 -26.36
CA LEU A 189 -4.56 -104.43 -27.12
C LEU A 189 -3.93 -105.67 -26.48
N ASN A 190 -3.83 -105.72 -25.15
CA ASN A 190 -3.28 -106.86 -24.42
C ASN A 190 -4.22 -108.09 -24.50
N ASN A 191 -5.55 -107.88 -24.47
CA ASN A 191 -6.52 -108.95 -24.68
C ASN A 191 -6.61 -109.44 -26.15
N ARG A 192 -5.96 -108.76 -27.10
CA ARG A 192 -5.87 -109.15 -28.52
C ARG A 192 -4.57 -109.88 -28.88
N LYS A 193 -3.73 -110.21 -27.89
CA LYS A 193 -2.46 -110.93 -28.06
C LYS A 193 -2.55 -112.34 -27.49
#